data_AF-A0A654C350-F1
#
_entry.id   AF-A0A654C350-F1
#
_cell.length_a   1.000
_cell.length_b   1.000
_cell.length_c   1.000
_cell.angle_alpha   90.00
_cell.angle_beta   90.00
_cell.angle_gamma   90.00
#
_symmetry.space_group_name_H-M   'P 1'
#
loop_
_entity.id
_entity.type
_entity.pdbx_description
1 polymer ?
#
loop_
_entity_poly.entity_id
_entity_poly.type
_entity_poly.pdbx_seq_one_letter_code
_entity_poly.pdbx_strand_id
1 'polypeptide(L)' 'MALSLDDIRHLFDAHGSMAHSGEAVTQLRHAVQTASLAENAGASRESIVAALLHDLGHLLNLKGETPTKRGIDDLHQY' A
#
# COMPACT_ATOMS: atom_id res chain seq x y z
N MET A 1 -2.43 -4.49 -17.46
CA MET A 1 -0.97 -4.48 -17.70
C MET A 1 -0.32 -4.59 -16.34
N ALA A 2 0.70 -5.44 -16.16
CA ALA A 2 1.37 -5.57 -14.86
C ALA A 2 2.25 -4.33 -14.60
N LEU A 3 2.33 -3.88 -13.34
CA LEU A 3 3.21 -2.78 -12.93
C LEU A 3 4.68 -3.25 -12.91
N SER A 4 5.59 -2.39 -13.35
CA SER A 4 7.03 -2.57 -13.14
C SER A 4 7.47 -2.08 -11.75
N LEU A 5 8.69 -2.40 -11.33
CA LEU A 5 9.24 -1.89 -10.08
C LEU A 5 9.37 -0.35 -10.09
N ASP A 6 9.67 0.23 -11.24
CA ASP A 6 9.77 1.69 -11.40
C ASP A 6 8.39 2.35 -11.27
N ASP A 7 7.34 1.71 -11.78
CA ASP A 7 5.96 2.19 -11.59
C ASP A 7 5.59 2.17 -10.11
N ILE A 8 5.90 1.08 -9.38
CA ILE A 8 5.63 0.96 -7.95
C ILE A 8 6.40 2.02 -7.16
N ARG A 9 7.69 2.23 -7.48
CA ARG A 9 8.49 3.31 -6.88
C ARG A 9 7.83 4.66 -7.09
N HIS A 10 7.46 4.97 -8.32
CA HIS A 10 6.83 6.24 -8.66
C HIS A 10 5.50 6.44 -7.91
N LEU A 11 4.70 5.40 -7.71
CA LEU A 11 3.47 5.50 -6.92
C LEU A 11 3.75 5.90 -5.47
N PHE A 12 4.74 5.30 -4.82
CA PHE A 12 5.13 5.68 -3.46
C PHE A 12 5.75 7.08 -3.40
N ASP A 13 6.55 7.47 -4.38
CA ASP A 13 7.14 8.82 -4.42
C ASP A 13 6.07 9.90 -4.61
N ALA A 14 5.07 9.65 -5.45
CA ALA A 14 4.01 10.62 -5.77
C ALA A 14 2.91 10.68 -4.70
N HIS A 15 2.56 9.55 -4.09
CA HIS A 15 1.35 9.41 -3.27
C HIS A 15 1.61 8.81 -1.88
N GLY A 16 2.81 8.34 -1.58
CA GLY A 16 3.16 7.69 -0.31
C GLY A 16 3.08 8.60 0.92
N SER A 17 3.10 9.93 0.73
CA SER A 17 2.91 10.92 1.80
C SER A 17 1.44 11.19 2.14
N MET A 18 0.50 10.67 1.34
CA MET A 18 -0.94 10.79 1.64
C MET A 18 -1.28 10.04 2.93
N ALA A 19 -2.26 10.56 3.67
CA ALA A 19 -2.77 9.89 4.86
C ALA A 19 -3.32 8.50 4.53
N HIS A 20 -2.95 7.51 5.33
CA HIS A 20 -3.63 6.22 5.34
C HIS A 20 -4.96 6.41 6.07
N SER A 21 -6.07 6.26 5.36
CA SER A 21 -7.37 6.77 5.80
C SER A 21 -7.82 6.13 7.11
N GLY A 22 -8.03 6.95 8.15
CA GLY A 22 -8.45 6.48 9.48
C GLY A 22 -7.30 6.16 10.42
N GLU A 23 -6.05 6.33 9.99
CA GLU A 23 -4.86 6.10 10.81
C GLU A 23 -3.94 7.34 10.83
N ALA A 24 -3.18 7.50 11.92
CA ALA A 24 -2.24 8.61 12.09
C ALA A 24 -0.88 8.35 11.40
N VAL A 25 -0.90 7.74 10.21
CA VAL A 25 0.28 7.39 9.41
C VAL A 25 0.05 7.68 7.93
N THR A 26 1.13 7.75 7.15
CA THR A 26 1.03 7.87 5.69
C THR A 26 1.00 6.49 5.04
N GLN A 27 0.52 6.40 3.79
CA GLN A 27 0.51 5.17 3.01
C GLN A 27 1.88 4.47 2.96
N LEU A 28 2.95 5.22 2.69
CA LEU A 28 4.32 4.68 2.68
C LEU A 28 4.77 4.20 4.07
N ARG A 29 4.45 4.94 5.12
CA ARG A 29 4.84 4.55 6.48
C ARG A 29 4.14 3.26 6.91
N HIS A 30 2.85 3.13 6.62
CA HIS A 30 2.08 1.91 6.87
C HIS A 30 2.66 0.70 6.11
N ALA A 31 2.91 0.86 4.80
CA ALA A 31 3.53 -0.17 3.97
C ALA A 31 4.90 -0.64 4.52
N VAL A 32 5.77 0.29 4.91
CA VAL A 32 7.08 -0.06 5.49
C VAL A 32 6.93 -0.72 6.87
N GLN A 33 6.04 -0.22 7.73
CA GLN A 33 5.83 -0.79 9.07
C GLN A 33 5.32 -2.23 9.00
N THR A 34 4.36 -2.51 8.13
CA THR A 34 3.82 -3.87 7.94
C THR A 34 4.89 -4.83 7.39
N ALA A 35 5.68 -4.39 6.41
CA ALA A 35 6.81 -5.17 5.90
C ALA A 35 7.88 -5.43 6.97
N SER A 36 8.27 -4.42 7.75
CA SER A 36 9.25 -4.56 8.83
C SER A 36 8.76 -5.48 9.96
N LEU A 37 7.46 -5.45 10.28
CA LEU A 37 6.89 -6.38 11.25
C LEU A 37 6.92 -7.83 10.74
N ALA A 38 6.62 -8.06 9.46
CA ALA A 38 6.72 -9.38 8.84
C ALA A 38 8.17 -9.89 8.84
N GLU A 39 9.14 -9.03 8.52
CA GLU A 39 10.57 -9.36 8.56
C GLU A 39 11.01 -9.72 9.99
N ASN A 40 10.64 -8.91 10.98
CA ASN A 40 10.97 -9.17 12.39
C ASN A 40 10.32 -10.46 12.93
N ALA A 41 9.20 -10.88 12.35
CA ALA A 41 8.54 -12.14 12.67
C ALA A 41 9.19 -13.37 11.99
N GLY A 42 10.23 -13.17 11.15
CA GLY A 42 10.88 -14.25 10.41
C GLY A 42 10.05 -14.78 9.24
N ALA A 43 9.16 -13.96 8.67
CA ALA A 43 8.35 -14.35 7.53
C ALA A 43 9.22 -14.58 6.27
N SER A 44 8.66 -15.27 5.27
CA SER A 44 9.35 -15.48 4.00
C SER A 44 9.48 -14.16 3.23
N ARG A 45 10.41 -14.10 2.27
CA ARG A 45 10.61 -12.91 1.42
C ARG A 45 9.34 -12.54 0.66
N GLU A 46 8.60 -13.54 0.20
CA GLU A 46 7.33 -13.36 -0.51
C GLU A 46 6.27 -12.72 0.41
N SER A 47 6.19 -13.16 1.67
CA SER A 47 5.29 -12.55 2.66
C SER A 47 5.69 -11.11 3.03
N ILE A 48 7.00 -10.83 3.14
CA ILE A 48 7.48 -9.47 3.40
C ILE A 48 7.10 -8.53 2.26
N VAL A 49 7.30 -8.96 1.01
CA VAL A 49 6.93 -8.18 -0.17
C VAL A 49 5.40 -8.03 -0.28
N ALA A 50 4.64 -9.08 0.01
CA ALA A 50 3.18 -9.00 0.04
C ALA A 50 2.70 -7.99 1.09
N ALA A 51 3.27 -8.00 2.29
CA ALA A 51 2.95 -7.02 3.33
C ALA A 51 3.27 -5.59 2.89
N LEU A 52 4.40 -5.37 2.22
CA LEU A 52 4.77 -4.05 1.68
C LEU A 52 3.76 -3.53 0.64
N LEU A 53 3.21 -4.42 -0.19
CA LEU A 53 2.41 -4.05 -1.36
C LEU A 53 0.90 -4.23 -1.16
N HIS A 54 0.45 -4.72 0.00
CA HIS A 54 -0.96 -5.11 0.19
C HIS A 54 -1.96 -3.97 -0.06
N ASP A 55 -1.55 -2.72 0.17
CA ASP A 55 -2.39 -1.53 0.00
C ASP A 55 -2.08 -0.71 -1.27
N LEU A 56 -1.29 -1.25 -2.21
CA LEU A 56 -0.86 -0.52 -3.40
C LEU A 56 -2.03 0.02 -4.23
N GLY A 57 -3.19 -0.65 -4.20
CA GLY A 57 -4.45 -0.21 -4.79
C GLY A 57 -4.86 1.22 -4.40
N HIS A 58 -4.60 1.64 -3.16
CA HIS A 58 -4.90 3.01 -2.72
C HIS A 58 -4.09 4.09 -3.46
N LEU A 59 -2.89 3.75 -3.94
CA LEU A 59 -2.03 4.67 -4.70
C LEU A 59 -2.39 4.68 -6.19
N LEU A 60 -2.97 3.58 -6.70
CA LEU A 60 -3.45 3.45 -8.08
C LEU A 60 -4.77 4.18 -8.31
N ASN A 61 -5.58 4.32 -7.27
CA ASN A 61 -6.94 4.84 -7.38
C ASN A 61 -7.21 5.92 -6.33
N LEU A 62 -6.81 7.15 -6.65
CA LEU A 62 -6.90 8.34 -5.80
C LEU A 62 -8.33 8.87 -5.60
N LYS A 63 -9.37 8.02 -5.61
CA LYS A 63 -10.78 8.40 -5.54
C LYS A 63 -11.23 8.96 -4.17
N GLY A 64 -10.37 9.67 -3.44
CA GLY A 64 -10.65 10.24 -2.13
C GLY A 64 -10.75 9.19 -1.02
N GLU A 65 -11.12 9.61 0.19
CA GLU A 65 -11.09 8.76 1.41
C GLU A 65 -11.82 7.43 1.24
N THR A 66 -11.26 6.34 1.77
CA THR A 66 -11.82 4.96 1.80
C THR A 66 -12.94 4.69 0.79
N PRO A 67 -12.60 4.45 -0.49
CA PRO A 67 -13.56 4.01 -1.51
C PRO A 67 -14.40 2.82 -1.03
N THR A 68 -13.77 1.91 -0.28
CA THR A 68 -14.38 0.76 0.40
C THR A 68 -15.50 1.15 1.37
N LYS A 69 -15.36 2.24 2.14
CA LYS A 69 -16.46 2.75 3.01
C LYS A 69 -17.63 3.32 2.21
N ARG A 70 -17.43 3.65 0.94
CA ARG A 70 -18.48 4.06 0.00
C ARG A 70 -18.96 2.93 -0.91
N GLY A 71 -18.51 1.69 -0.67
CA GLY A 71 -18.85 0.53 -1.50
C GLY A 71 -18.19 0.52 -2.89
N ILE A 72 -17.14 1.32 -3.09
CA ILE A 72 -16.37 1.38 -4.33
C ILE A 72 -15.13 0.50 -4.14
N ASP A 73 -14.98 -0.53 -4.96
CA ASP A 73 -13.74 -1.31 -5.03
C ASP A 73 -12.63 -0.44 -5.65
N ASP A 74 -11.61 -0.16 -4.85
CA ASP A 74 -10.40 0.54 -5.27
C ASP A 74 -9.26 -0.40 -5.66
N LEU A 75 -9.58 -1.67 -5.86
CA LEU A 75 -8.62 -2.72 -6.18
C LEU A 75 -7.59 -2.91 -5.07
N HIS A 76 -8.02 -2.75 -3.81
CA HIS A 76 -7.22 -2.98 -2.60
C HIS A 76 -6.63 -4.40 -2.50
N GLN A 77 -7.07 -5.31 -3.38
CA GLN A 77 -6.62 -6.70 -3.46
C GLN A 77 -5.55 -6.97 -4.52
N TYR A 78 -5.13 -5.95 -5.28
CA TYR A 78 -4.14 -6.07 -6.36
C TYR A 78 -2.74 -5.67 -5.92
#